data_AF-A0A836T7F4-F1
#
_entry.id   AF-A0A836T7F4-F1
#
_cell.length_a   1.000
_cell.length_b   1.000
_cell.length_c   1.000
_cell.angle_alpha   90.00
_cell.angle_beta   90.00
_cell.angle_gamma   90.00
#
_symmetry.space_group_name_H-M   'P 1'
#
loop_
_entity.id
_entity.type
_entity.pdbx_description
1 polymer ?
#
loop_
_entity_poly.entity_id
_entity_poly.type
_entity_poly.pdbx_seq_one_letter_code
_entity_poly.pdbx_strand_id
1 'polypeptide(L)'
;MERTTLVQHIRQQEKANPGATGEFSSLMNEIMVAAKIISLQVNSAGIGEDIFGLTGKINVHGEEVKKLDEFSDITFTKIIGQSGTVCAITSEEKEEPYIIPSEDNPGKYLFMMDPLDGSSNIDVNVNIGTIFSIYRKKSLGDSVTDEDLLQKGGAQIAAGYIVYGSSTIFVYTSGQGVHGFTLDPTLGEFFLSHPDLVIPEQGSTYSINEGNWVIWDESQKDLVAYLKEDDSASGRP
;
A
#
# COMPACT_ATOMS: atom_id res chain seq x y z
N MET A 1 2.41 -20.77 19.30
CA MET A 1 2.25 -19.38 18.83
C MET A 1 0.96 -19.38 18.02
N GLU A 2 -0.07 -18.69 18.51
CA GLU A 2 -1.39 -18.69 17.86
C GLU A 2 -1.28 -17.95 16.53
N ARG A 3 -1.44 -18.67 15.42
CA ARG A 3 -1.33 -18.10 14.07
C ARG A 3 -2.58 -17.28 13.76
N THR A 4 -2.55 -16.00 14.12
CA THR A 4 -3.65 -15.06 13.84
C THR A 4 -3.51 -14.53 12.41
N THR A 5 -4.54 -14.69 11.58
CA THR A 5 -4.56 -14.10 10.23
C THR A 5 -4.96 -12.63 10.27
N LEU A 6 -4.64 -11.88 9.21
CA LEU A 6 -5.10 -10.49 9.04
C LEU A 6 -6.63 -10.37 9.18
N VAL A 7 -7.37 -11.30 8.56
CA VAL A 7 -8.84 -11.35 8.66
C VAL A 7 -9.30 -11.58 10.11
N GLN A 8 -8.65 -12.48 10.85
CA GLN A 8 -8.97 -12.73 12.25
C GLN A 8 -8.65 -11.52 13.13
N HIS A 9 -7.50 -10.88 12.90
CA HIS A 9 -7.09 -9.67 13.61
C HIS A 9 -8.12 -8.54 13.39
N ILE A 10 -8.49 -8.24 12.14
CA ILE A 10 -9.49 -7.21 11.82
C ILE A 10 -10.84 -7.54 12.48
N ARG A 11 -11.30 -8.79 12.42
CA ARG A 11 -12.55 -9.21 13.07
C ARG A 11 -12.52 -9.06 14.59
N GLN A 12 -11.37 -9.30 15.22
CA GLN A 12 -11.21 -9.06 16.67
C GLN A 12 -11.33 -7.57 16.98
N GLN A 13 -10.70 -6.71 16.18
CA GLN A 13 -10.81 -5.25 16.32
C GLN A 13 -12.22 -4.73 16.05
N GLU A 14 -12.92 -5.28 15.07
CA GLU A 14 -14.33 -4.96 14.78
C GLU A 14 -15.22 -5.24 16.00
N LYS A 15 -15.09 -6.43 16.61
CA LYS A 15 -15.86 -6.80 17.81
C LYS A 15 -15.55 -5.92 19.01
N ALA A 16 -14.33 -5.40 19.11
CA ALA A 16 -13.93 -4.49 20.17
C ALA A 16 -14.50 -3.07 20.00
N ASN A 17 -15.04 -2.73 18.82
CA ASN A 17 -15.55 -1.40 18.48
C ASN A 17 -17.08 -1.41 18.26
N PRO A 18 -17.90 -1.01 19.25
CA PRO A 18 -19.37 -1.10 19.16
C PRO A 18 -20.03 -0.33 18.00
N GLY A 19 -19.33 0.63 17.39
CA GLY A 19 -19.80 1.40 16.23
C GLY A 19 -19.37 0.86 14.87
N ALA A 20 -18.64 -0.26 14.83
CA ALA A 20 -18.17 -0.84 13.58
C ALA A 20 -19.32 -1.53 12.81
N THR A 21 -19.50 -1.17 11.55
CA THR A 21 -20.54 -1.75 10.67
C THR A 21 -20.06 -2.93 9.84
N GLY A 22 -18.77 -3.28 9.93
CA GLY A 22 -18.12 -4.28 9.08
C GLY A 22 -17.64 -3.75 7.72
N GLU A 23 -18.07 -2.56 7.28
CA GLU A 23 -17.63 -1.96 6.00
C GLU A 23 -16.11 -1.76 5.93
N PHE A 24 -15.49 -1.30 7.02
CA PHE A 24 -14.02 -1.17 7.08
C PHE A 24 -13.33 -2.54 6.93
N SER A 25 -13.86 -3.55 7.62
CA SER A 25 -13.34 -4.92 7.52
C SER A 25 -13.46 -5.47 6.11
N SER A 26 -14.56 -5.17 5.41
CA SER A 26 -14.74 -5.53 4.00
C SER A 26 -13.70 -4.85 3.12
N LEU A 27 -13.51 -3.53 3.26
CA LEU A 27 -12.50 -2.78 2.51
C LEU A 27 -11.09 -3.36 2.71
N MET A 28 -10.71 -3.66 3.94
CA MET A 28 -9.40 -4.26 4.23
C MET A 28 -9.23 -5.66 3.62
N ASN A 29 -10.30 -6.46 3.53
CA ASN A 29 -10.25 -7.73 2.81
C ASN A 29 -10.03 -7.54 1.31
N GLU A 30 -10.67 -6.53 0.70
CA GLU A 30 -10.47 -6.23 -0.71
C GLU A 30 -9.04 -5.76 -1.01
N ILE A 31 -8.46 -4.92 -0.14
CA ILE A 31 -7.04 -4.53 -0.23
C ILE A 31 -6.15 -5.76 -0.13
N MET A 32 -6.44 -6.68 0.79
CA MET A 32 -5.70 -7.94 0.92
C MET A 32 -5.77 -8.81 -0.34
N VAL A 33 -6.94 -8.89 -1.00
CA VAL A 33 -7.09 -9.64 -2.25
C VAL A 33 -6.27 -9.01 -3.37
N ALA A 34 -6.37 -7.70 -3.55
CA ALA A 34 -5.58 -6.95 -4.55
C ALA A 34 -4.06 -7.14 -4.31
N ALA A 35 -3.62 -7.03 -3.05
CA ALA A 35 -2.23 -7.25 -2.65
C ALA A 35 -1.71 -8.64 -3.03
N LYS A 36 -2.53 -9.69 -2.88
CA LYS A 36 -2.15 -11.06 -3.28
C LYS A 36 -2.02 -11.19 -4.79
N ILE A 37 -2.91 -10.58 -5.56
CA ILE A 37 -2.87 -10.61 -7.04
C ILE A 37 -1.60 -9.92 -7.53
N ILE A 38 -1.29 -8.74 -7.00
CA ILE A 38 -0.07 -8.00 -7.37
C ILE A 38 1.17 -8.79 -6.94
N SER A 39 1.20 -9.32 -5.72
CA SER A 39 2.31 -10.15 -5.25
C SER A 39 2.59 -11.36 -6.16
N LEU A 40 1.55 -12.01 -6.69
CA LEU A 40 1.71 -13.12 -7.64
C LEU A 40 2.33 -12.63 -8.96
N GLN A 41 1.86 -11.47 -9.45
CA GLN A 41 2.36 -10.89 -10.70
C GLN A 41 3.82 -10.42 -10.56
N VAL A 42 4.16 -9.73 -9.47
CA VAL A 42 5.53 -9.27 -9.16
C VAL A 42 6.49 -10.47 -9.12
N ASN A 43 6.13 -11.55 -8.43
CA ASN A 43 6.94 -12.75 -8.32
C ASN A 43 7.10 -13.51 -9.65
N SER A 44 6.28 -13.20 -10.65
CA SER A 44 6.30 -13.82 -11.98
C SER A 44 6.87 -12.90 -13.06
N ALA A 45 7.18 -11.64 -12.75
CA ALA A 45 7.55 -10.62 -13.73
C ALA A 45 8.83 -10.93 -14.53
N GLY A 46 9.74 -11.76 -13.98
CA GLY A 46 10.95 -12.23 -14.66
C GLY A 46 10.80 -13.57 -15.41
N ILE A 47 9.68 -14.26 -15.23
CA ILE A 47 9.38 -15.51 -15.93
C ILE A 47 8.77 -15.09 -17.26
N GLY A 48 9.61 -14.94 -18.29
CA GLY A 48 9.17 -14.54 -19.63
C GLY A 48 7.92 -15.31 -20.09
N GLU A 49 7.12 -14.64 -20.92
CA GLU A 49 5.76 -15.03 -21.38
C GLU A 49 5.63 -16.50 -21.84
N ASP A 50 6.73 -17.14 -22.26
CA ASP A 50 6.77 -18.49 -22.82
C ASP A 50 6.63 -19.65 -21.80
N ILE A 51 6.89 -19.43 -20.50
CA ILE A 51 7.05 -20.55 -19.54
C ILE A 51 5.72 -21.01 -18.89
N PHE A 52 4.70 -20.14 -18.81
CA PHE A 52 3.43 -20.48 -18.14
C PHE A 52 2.37 -21.15 -19.02
N GLY A 53 2.66 -21.47 -20.28
CA GLY A 53 1.67 -22.15 -21.13
C GLY A 53 0.41 -21.32 -21.39
N LEU A 54 0.48 -20.00 -21.18
CA LEU A 54 -0.31 -19.05 -21.97
C LEU A 54 0.29 -19.11 -23.37
N THR A 55 -0.25 -20.03 -24.17
CA THR A 55 0.16 -20.26 -25.56
C THR A 55 0.32 -18.93 -26.27
N GLY A 56 1.58 -18.64 -26.62
CA GLY A 56 2.09 -17.73 -27.65
C GLY A 56 1.19 -16.63 -28.20
N LYS A 57 1.87 -15.49 -28.39
CA LYS A 57 1.50 -14.24 -29.08
C LYS A 57 1.07 -13.19 -28.06
N ILE A 58 1.52 -11.94 -28.22
CA ILE A 58 0.63 -10.88 -28.69
C ILE A 58 -0.81 -11.31 -28.43
N ASN A 59 -1.43 -10.84 -27.35
CA ASN A 59 -2.85 -11.08 -27.10
C ASN A 59 -3.59 -10.94 -28.43
N VAL A 60 -4.53 -11.85 -28.73
CA VAL A 60 -5.13 -12.10 -30.06
C VAL A 60 -5.81 -10.86 -30.70
N HIS A 61 -5.73 -9.70 -30.05
CA HIS A 61 -6.22 -8.38 -30.44
C HIS A 61 -5.13 -7.28 -30.58
N GLY A 62 -3.84 -7.59 -30.41
CA GLY A 62 -2.74 -6.63 -30.64
C GLY A 62 -2.52 -5.59 -29.52
N GLU A 63 -2.93 -5.88 -28.29
CA GLU A 63 -2.73 -4.98 -27.13
C GLU A 63 -1.33 -5.13 -26.54
N GLU A 64 -0.69 -4.01 -26.20
CA GLU A 64 0.62 -3.93 -25.55
C GLU A 64 0.60 -4.62 -24.17
N VAL A 65 1.73 -5.23 -23.80
CA VAL A 65 1.98 -5.76 -22.46
C VAL A 65 1.83 -4.61 -21.47
N LYS A 66 0.79 -4.65 -20.63
CA LYS A 66 0.58 -3.62 -19.61
C LYS A 66 1.75 -3.62 -18.64
N LYS A 67 2.32 -2.43 -18.40
CA LYS A 67 3.35 -2.24 -17.38
C LYS A 67 2.78 -2.64 -16.01
N LEU A 68 3.63 -3.15 -15.12
CA LEU A 68 3.22 -3.64 -13.80
C LEU A 68 2.52 -2.56 -12.96
N ASP A 69 2.90 -1.30 -13.16
CA ASP A 69 2.26 -0.11 -12.61
C ASP A 69 0.79 -0.03 -13.04
N GLU A 70 0.52 -0.06 -14.35
CA GLU A 70 -0.82 -0.02 -14.92
C GLU A 70 -1.66 -1.23 -14.48
N PHE A 71 -1.04 -2.42 -14.43
CA PHE A 71 -1.69 -3.62 -13.92
C PHE A 71 -2.13 -3.46 -12.45
N SER A 72 -1.27 -2.87 -11.62
CA SER A 72 -1.53 -2.64 -10.20
C SER A 72 -2.64 -1.62 -10.00
N ASP A 73 -2.61 -0.50 -10.73
CA ASP A 73 -3.67 0.53 -10.71
C ASP A 73 -5.04 -0.05 -11.11
N ILE A 74 -5.08 -0.80 -12.22
CA ILE A 74 -6.33 -1.41 -12.71
C ILE A 74 -6.86 -2.43 -11.71
N THR A 75 -5.97 -3.26 -11.15
CA THR A 75 -6.33 -4.30 -10.17
C THR A 75 -6.96 -3.68 -8.93
N PHE A 76 -6.30 -2.69 -8.32
CA PHE A 76 -6.86 -2.00 -7.16
C PHE A 76 -8.13 -1.23 -7.50
N THR A 77 -8.13 -0.42 -8.57
CA THR A 77 -9.30 0.38 -8.94
C THR A 77 -10.54 -0.50 -9.13
N LYS A 78 -10.38 -1.65 -9.80
CA LYS A 78 -11.48 -2.59 -10.03
C LYS A 78 -11.98 -3.22 -8.74
N ILE A 79 -11.08 -3.79 -7.94
CA ILE A 79 -11.43 -4.54 -6.73
C ILE A 79 -12.05 -3.59 -5.68
N ILE A 80 -11.40 -2.46 -5.44
CA ILE A 80 -11.85 -1.48 -4.44
C ILE A 80 -13.12 -0.76 -4.93
N GLY A 81 -13.21 -0.42 -6.22
CA GLY A 81 -14.38 0.25 -6.78
C GLY A 81 -15.65 -0.60 -6.71
N GLN A 82 -15.51 -1.92 -6.76
CA GLN A 82 -16.62 -2.89 -6.64
C GLN A 82 -16.94 -3.29 -5.20
N SER A 83 -16.22 -2.76 -4.20
CA SER A 83 -16.39 -3.13 -2.80
C SER A 83 -17.70 -2.65 -2.17
N GLY A 84 -18.34 -1.62 -2.74
CA GLY A 84 -19.47 -0.92 -2.13
C GLY A 84 -19.12 -0.15 -0.84
N THR A 85 -17.83 0.02 -0.53
CA THR A 85 -17.37 0.67 0.71
C THR A 85 -16.76 2.06 0.48
N VAL A 86 -16.38 2.37 -0.76
CA VAL A 86 -15.76 3.63 -1.15
C VAL A 86 -16.68 4.50 -2.00
N CYS A 87 -16.50 5.82 -1.94
CA CYS A 87 -17.12 6.80 -2.84
C CYS A 87 -16.14 7.38 -3.86
N ALA A 88 -14.83 7.29 -3.60
CA ALA A 88 -13.81 7.76 -4.52
C ALA A 88 -12.50 6.97 -4.34
N ILE A 89 -11.77 6.84 -5.45
CA ILE A 89 -10.43 6.29 -5.52
C ILE A 89 -9.49 7.33 -6.13
N THR A 90 -8.35 7.59 -5.49
CA THR A 90 -7.26 8.39 -6.07
C THR A 90 -6.03 7.53 -6.23
N SER A 91 -5.30 7.71 -7.33
CA SER A 91 -4.11 6.92 -7.67
C SER A 91 -3.01 7.86 -8.12
N GLU A 92 -1.75 7.54 -7.80
CA GLU A 92 -0.58 8.24 -8.35
C GLU A 92 -0.57 8.17 -9.90
N GLU A 93 -1.10 7.07 -10.47
CA GLU A 93 -1.15 6.81 -11.91
C GLU A 93 -2.27 7.57 -12.67
N LYS A 94 -3.09 8.37 -11.97
CA LYS A 94 -4.23 9.08 -12.57
C LYS A 94 -4.26 10.56 -12.19
N GLU A 95 -4.47 11.41 -13.19
CA GLU A 95 -4.62 12.85 -13.00
C GLU A 95 -5.93 13.19 -12.25
N GLU A 96 -7.01 12.48 -12.56
CA GLU A 96 -8.34 12.73 -12.00
C GLU A 96 -8.78 11.58 -11.07
N PRO A 97 -9.48 11.88 -9.97
CA PRO A 97 -10.02 10.87 -9.07
C PRO A 97 -11.11 10.04 -9.76
N TYR A 98 -11.13 8.74 -9.51
CA TYR A 98 -12.22 7.87 -9.93
C TYR A 98 -13.36 7.95 -8.92
N ILE A 99 -14.42 8.67 -9.27
CA ILE A 99 -15.63 8.81 -8.45
C ILE A 99 -16.56 7.65 -8.72
N ILE A 100 -17.00 6.96 -7.66
CA ILE A 100 -17.93 5.83 -7.79
C ILE A 100 -19.30 6.37 -8.23
N PRO A 101 -19.89 5.85 -9.33
CA PRO A 101 -21.19 6.29 -9.81
C PRO A 101 -22.29 6.11 -8.76
N SER A 102 -23.28 7.00 -8.74
CA SER A 102 -24.37 6.97 -7.75
C SER A 102 -25.22 5.69 -7.84
N GLU A 103 -25.36 5.12 -9.05
CA GLU A 103 -26.06 3.86 -9.31
C GLU A 103 -25.38 2.64 -8.66
N ASP A 104 -24.08 2.72 -8.36
CA ASP A 104 -23.29 1.65 -7.75
C ASP A 104 -23.31 1.70 -6.22
N ASN A 105 -24.16 2.55 -5.62
CA ASN A 105 -24.32 2.74 -4.17
C ASN A 105 -22.97 3.02 -3.48
N PRO A 106 -22.37 4.20 -3.73
CA PRO A 106 -21.05 4.54 -3.19
C PRO A 106 -21.05 4.45 -1.65
N GLY A 107 -19.96 3.91 -1.11
CA GLY A 107 -19.76 3.82 0.32
C GLY A 107 -19.28 5.14 0.94
N LYS A 108 -18.77 5.08 2.17
CA LYS A 108 -18.41 6.28 2.96
C LYS A 108 -16.91 6.59 3.01
N TYR A 109 -16.08 5.77 2.37
CA TYR A 109 -14.64 5.90 2.41
C TYR A 109 -14.05 6.47 1.12
N LEU A 110 -12.93 7.17 1.24
CA LEU A 110 -12.06 7.48 0.12
C LEU A 110 -10.83 6.59 0.25
N PHE A 111 -10.44 5.98 -0.86
CA PHE A 111 -9.25 5.13 -0.94
C PHE A 111 -8.21 5.81 -1.83
N MET A 112 -7.10 6.21 -1.24
CA MET A 112 -6.00 6.87 -1.94
C MET A 112 -4.84 5.90 -2.00
N MET A 113 -4.19 5.76 -3.16
CA MET A 113 -3.12 4.78 -3.33
C MET A 113 -1.96 5.31 -4.17
N ASP A 114 -0.79 4.78 -3.84
CA ASP A 114 0.29 4.55 -4.80
C ASP A 114 0.25 3.05 -5.11
N PRO A 115 -0.21 2.64 -6.31
CA PRO A 115 -0.43 1.24 -6.62
C PRO A 115 0.88 0.44 -6.69
N LEU A 116 1.99 1.07 -7.10
CA LEU A 116 3.29 0.43 -7.21
C LEU A 116 4.47 1.42 -6.97
N ASP A 117 4.76 1.68 -5.70
CA ASP A 117 5.91 2.48 -5.28
C ASP A 117 7.24 1.79 -5.65
N GLY A 118 8.18 2.60 -6.12
CA GLY A 118 9.49 2.13 -6.54
C GLY A 118 9.51 1.47 -7.91
N SER A 119 8.59 1.80 -8.82
CA SER A 119 8.52 1.24 -10.19
C SER A 119 9.86 1.22 -10.95
N SER A 120 10.73 2.21 -10.74
CA SER A 120 12.11 2.23 -11.28
C SER A 120 12.99 1.03 -10.87
N ASN A 121 12.61 0.30 -9.81
CA ASN A 121 13.31 -0.87 -9.28
C ASN A 121 12.85 -2.20 -9.88
N ILE A 122 11.79 -2.21 -10.71
CA ILE A 122 11.21 -3.44 -11.28
C ILE A 122 12.27 -4.21 -12.09
N ASP A 123 12.96 -3.53 -13.01
CA ASP A 123 13.91 -4.16 -13.94
C ASP A 123 15.17 -4.70 -13.26
N VAL A 124 15.48 -4.21 -12.04
CA VAL A 124 16.66 -4.60 -11.26
C VAL A 124 16.31 -5.54 -10.09
N ASN A 125 15.06 -6.00 -10.02
CA ASN A 125 14.57 -6.94 -9.00
C ASN A 125 14.86 -6.47 -7.56
N VAL A 126 14.69 -5.16 -7.32
CA VAL A 126 14.76 -4.55 -5.98
C VAL A 126 13.33 -4.42 -5.44
N ASN A 127 13.20 -4.34 -4.10
CA ASN A 127 11.90 -4.26 -3.45
C ASN A 127 11.05 -3.10 -3.99
N ILE A 128 9.78 -3.39 -4.25
CA ILE A 128 8.73 -2.45 -4.62
C ILE A 128 7.56 -2.62 -3.64
N GLY A 129 6.57 -1.73 -3.68
CA GLY A 129 5.46 -1.79 -2.75
C GLY A 129 4.18 -1.15 -3.24
N THR A 130 3.12 -1.25 -2.45
CA THR A 130 1.91 -0.45 -2.62
C THR A 130 1.73 0.38 -1.37
N ILE A 131 1.32 1.64 -1.49
CA ILE A 131 0.97 2.49 -0.36
C ILE A 131 -0.52 2.81 -0.46
N PHE A 132 -1.22 2.82 0.66
CA PHE A 132 -2.62 3.23 0.69
C PHE A 132 -2.97 4.07 1.91
N SER A 133 -3.95 4.93 1.73
CA SER A 133 -4.51 5.80 2.76
C SER A 133 -6.04 5.79 2.65
N ILE A 134 -6.71 5.69 3.79
CA ILE A 134 -8.16 5.61 3.88
C ILE A 134 -8.67 6.81 4.66
N TYR A 135 -9.58 7.56 4.04
CA TYR A 135 -10.30 8.66 4.67
C TYR A 135 -11.80 8.36 4.73
N ARG A 136 -12.51 9.09 5.57
CA ARG A 136 -13.97 9.13 5.57
C ARG A 136 -14.45 10.38 4.84
N LYS A 137 -15.51 10.26 4.05
CA LYS A 137 -16.20 11.40 3.42
C LYS A 137 -16.69 12.38 4.50
N LYS A 138 -16.47 13.67 4.28
CA LYS A 138 -16.84 14.78 5.17
C LYS A 138 -18.05 15.56 4.67
N SER A 139 -18.12 15.80 3.36
CA SER A 139 -19.16 16.62 2.76
C SER A 139 -20.54 15.97 2.93
N LEU A 140 -21.54 16.81 3.16
CA LEU A 140 -22.94 16.41 3.21
C LEU A 140 -23.47 16.22 1.79
N GLY A 141 -24.22 15.15 1.54
CA GLY A 141 -24.80 14.82 0.23
C GLY A 141 -24.08 13.68 -0.49
N ASP A 142 -24.48 13.40 -1.72
CA ASP A 142 -24.05 12.21 -2.46
C ASP A 142 -22.78 12.44 -3.28
N SER A 143 -22.50 13.69 -3.66
CA SER A 143 -21.32 14.04 -4.45
C SER A 143 -20.05 14.08 -3.61
N VAL A 144 -18.94 13.62 -4.20
CA VAL A 144 -17.58 13.81 -3.67
C VAL A 144 -17.10 15.21 -4.04
N THR A 145 -16.44 15.88 -3.11
CA THR A 145 -15.97 17.26 -3.26
C THR A 145 -14.49 17.38 -2.90
N ASP A 146 -13.87 18.51 -3.23
CA ASP A 146 -12.49 18.80 -2.84
C ASP A 146 -12.27 18.77 -1.31
N GLU A 147 -13.30 19.07 -0.52
CA GLU A 147 -13.23 18.95 0.95
C GLU A 147 -13.01 17.50 1.40
N ASP A 148 -13.54 16.53 0.63
CA ASP A 148 -13.36 15.11 0.89
C ASP A 148 -11.98 14.62 0.45
N LEU A 149 -11.48 15.13 -0.68
CA LEU A 149 -10.23 14.67 -1.31
C LEU A 149 -8.99 15.32 -0.69
N LEU A 150 -9.07 16.59 -0.29
CA LEU A 150 -7.93 17.38 0.18
C LEU A 150 -7.88 17.47 1.71
N GLN A 151 -8.13 16.34 2.37
CA GLN A 151 -8.09 16.26 3.83
C GLN A 151 -6.65 16.26 4.37
N LYS A 152 -6.46 16.81 5.57
CA LYS A 152 -5.18 16.75 6.28
C LYS A 152 -4.84 15.31 6.65
N GLY A 153 -3.55 14.95 6.62
CA GLY A 153 -3.07 13.61 6.99
C GLY A 153 -3.53 13.11 8.36
N GLY A 154 -3.68 14.00 9.35
CA GLY A 154 -4.23 13.65 10.67
C GLY A 154 -5.70 13.23 10.68
N ALA A 155 -6.41 13.30 9.55
CA ALA A 155 -7.79 12.83 9.39
C ALA A 155 -7.89 11.41 8.80
N GLN A 156 -6.76 10.76 8.50
CA GLN A 156 -6.75 9.37 8.06
C GLN A 156 -7.38 8.47 9.13
N ILE A 157 -8.26 7.57 8.71
CA ILE A 157 -8.85 6.56 9.60
C ILE A 157 -8.05 5.26 9.59
N ALA A 158 -7.31 5.02 8.51
CA ALA A 158 -6.34 3.96 8.40
C ALA A 158 -5.35 4.27 7.27
N ALA A 159 -4.15 3.73 7.38
CA ALA A 159 -3.15 3.78 6.34
C ALA A 159 -2.24 2.57 6.44
N GLY A 160 -1.57 2.25 5.35
CA GLY A 160 -0.67 1.13 5.31
C GLY A 160 0.13 1.07 4.03
N TYR A 161 1.00 0.08 3.99
CA TYR A 161 1.78 -0.26 2.82
C TYR A 161 1.97 -1.77 2.74
N ILE A 162 2.22 -2.24 1.53
CA ILE A 162 2.55 -3.63 1.23
C ILE A 162 3.93 -3.62 0.59
N VAL A 163 4.85 -4.42 1.12
CA VAL A 163 6.19 -4.59 0.53
C VAL A 163 6.23 -5.90 -0.23
N TYR A 164 6.55 -5.85 -1.52
CA TYR A 164 6.81 -7.00 -2.37
C TYR A 164 8.33 -7.21 -2.46
N GLY A 165 8.90 -7.82 -1.42
CA GLY A 165 10.34 -8.12 -1.36
C GLY A 165 10.62 -9.62 -1.33
N SER A 166 11.65 -10.02 -0.59
CA SER A 166 11.95 -11.46 -0.34
C SER A 166 10.77 -12.22 0.29
N SER A 167 9.89 -11.51 0.98
CA SER A 167 8.57 -11.95 1.39
C SER A 167 7.59 -10.79 1.20
N THR A 168 6.31 -11.11 1.02
CA THR A 168 5.26 -10.10 0.95
C THR A 168 4.77 -9.74 2.34
N ILE A 169 4.92 -8.48 2.74
CA ILE A 169 4.55 -7.99 4.08
C ILE A 169 3.50 -6.89 3.93
N PHE A 170 2.35 -7.08 4.58
CA PHE A 170 1.29 -6.10 4.69
C PHE A 170 1.42 -5.39 6.05
N VAL A 171 1.61 -4.08 6.06
CA VAL A 171 1.71 -3.26 7.28
C VAL A 171 0.60 -2.23 7.28
N TYR A 172 -0.13 -2.09 8.38
CA TYR A 172 -1.13 -1.03 8.50
C TYR A 172 -1.35 -0.55 9.93
N THR A 173 -2.01 0.60 10.03
CA THR A 173 -2.57 1.14 11.27
C THR A 173 -3.98 1.67 11.03
N SER A 174 -4.82 1.60 12.06
CA SER A 174 -6.11 2.30 12.15
C SER A 174 -6.20 3.16 13.43
N GLY A 175 -5.04 3.64 13.92
CA GLY A 175 -4.92 4.48 15.12
C GLY A 175 -4.69 3.73 16.43
N GLN A 176 -4.63 2.39 16.41
CA GLN A 176 -4.35 1.55 17.58
C GLN A 176 -3.16 0.62 17.30
N GLY A 177 -1.95 1.21 17.34
CA GLY A 177 -0.71 0.52 17.00
C GLY A 177 -0.51 0.35 15.50
N VAL A 178 0.64 -0.22 15.13
CA VAL A 178 1.03 -0.56 13.76
C VAL A 178 1.27 -2.07 13.73
N HIS A 179 0.69 -2.77 12.76
CA HIS A 179 0.74 -4.23 12.72
C HIS A 179 1.24 -4.71 11.36
N GLY A 180 2.23 -5.60 11.38
CA GLY A 180 2.80 -6.24 10.19
C GLY A 180 2.39 -7.70 10.06
N PHE A 181 2.01 -8.09 8.85
CA PHE A 181 1.56 -9.43 8.51
C PHE A 181 2.35 -9.96 7.33
N THR A 182 2.85 -11.19 7.41
CA THR A 182 3.62 -11.82 6.33
C THR A 182 2.73 -12.83 5.59
N LEU A 183 2.75 -12.77 4.26
CA LEU A 183 2.03 -13.70 3.40
C LEU A 183 2.66 -15.09 3.46
N ASP A 184 1.87 -16.11 3.77
CA ASP A 184 2.18 -17.51 3.45
C ASP A 184 1.65 -17.78 2.04
N PRO A 185 2.50 -17.93 1.01
CA PRO A 185 2.05 -18.13 -0.37
C PRO A 185 1.40 -19.50 -0.59
N THR A 186 1.66 -20.49 0.28
CA THR A 186 1.05 -21.82 0.19
C THR A 186 -0.41 -21.78 0.65
N LEU A 187 -0.68 -21.02 1.71
CA LEU A 187 -2.03 -20.87 2.25
C LEU A 187 -2.80 -19.71 1.63
N GLY A 188 -2.11 -18.74 1.03
CA GLY A 188 -2.72 -17.53 0.48
C GLY A 188 -3.25 -16.59 1.57
N GLU A 189 -2.65 -16.63 2.77
CA GLU A 189 -3.11 -15.90 3.97
C GLU A 189 -1.97 -15.09 4.57
N PHE A 190 -2.30 -13.88 5.05
CA PHE A 190 -1.40 -13.02 5.78
C PHE A 190 -1.47 -13.35 7.27
N PHE A 191 -0.34 -13.74 7.87
CA PHE A 191 -0.24 -14.05 9.29
C PHE A 191 0.44 -12.92 10.05
N LEU A 192 -0.10 -12.58 11.23
CA LEU A 192 0.49 -11.59 12.12
C LEU A 192 1.91 -12.01 12.49
N SER A 193 2.89 -11.24 12.02
CA SER A 193 4.31 -11.50 12.22
C SER A 193 4.99 -10.42 13.06
N HIS A 194 4.43 -9.20 13.05
CA HIS A 194 4.97 -8.05 13.76
C HIS A 194 3.83 -7.28 14.47
N PRO A 195 3.41 -7.73 15.68
CA PRO A 195 2.43 -7.01 16.46
C PRO A 195 3.02 -5.71 17.04
N ASP A 196 2.23 -4.64 17.07
CA ASP A 196 2.54 -3.38 17.74
C ASP A 196 3.96 -2.86 17.43
N LEU A 197 4.27 -2.72 16.13
CA LEU A 197 5.52 -2.17 15.63
C LEU A 197 5.77 -0.76 16.20
N VAL A 198 6.93 -0.59 16.82
CA VAL A 198 7.43 0.68 17.35
C VAL A 198 8.85 0.87 16.83
N ILE A 199 9.14 2.06 16.30
CA ILE A 199 10.51 2.43 15.91
C ILE A 199 11.37 2.53 17.19
N PRO A 200 12.61 2.03 17.20
CA PRO A 200 13.50 2.20 18.35
C PRO A 200 13.77 3.69 18.63
N GLU A 201 14.07 4.02 19.88
CA GLU A 201 14.39 5.41 20.29
C GLU A 201 15.58 5.99 19.52
N GLN A 202 16.53 5.14 19.12
CA GLN A 202 17.72 5.51 18.35
C GLN A 202 17.93 4.51 17.20
N GLY A 203 18.21 5.02 16.00
CA GLY A 203 18.62 4.23 14.84
C GLY A 203 20.11 4.39 14.52
N SER A 204 20.66 3.42 13.79
CA SER A 204 22.07 3.36 13.36
C SER A 204 22.22 3.36 11.83
N THR A 205 21.21 3.86 11.12
CA THR A 205 21.22 3.92 9.65
C THR A 205 20.53 5.20 9.19
N TYR A 206 21.09 5.86 8.18
CA TYR A 206 20.43 6.92 7.43
C TYR A 206 20.19 6.45 6.00
N SER A 207 19.10 6.90 5.38
CA SER A 207 18.74 6.57 4.00
C SER A 207 18.46 7.85 3.24
N ILE A 208 19.29 8.15 2.24
CA ILE A 208 19.20 9.35 1.40
C ILE A 208 19.93 9.12 0.07
N ASN A 209 19.50 9.78 -1.01
CA ASN A 209 20.23 9.76 -2.28
C ASN A 209 21.34 10.83 -2.29
N GLU A 210 22.55 10.47 -1.87
CA GLU A 210 23.71 11.37 -1.85
C GLU A 210 24.14 11.89 -3.23
N GLY A 211 23.66 11.31 -4.34
CA GLY A 211 23.86 11.87 -5.68
C GLY A 211 23.27 13.28 -5.84
N ASN A 212 22.31 13.65 -4.98
CA ASN A 212 21.71 14.97 -4.93
C ASN A 212 22.51 16.01 -4.12
N TRP A 213 23.71 15.68 -3.64
CA TRP A 213 24.55 16.56 -2.80
C TRP A 213 24.65 18.02 -3.29
N VAL A 214 24.78 18.21 -4.60
CA VAL A 214 24.98 19.54 -5.22
C VAL A 214 23.76 20.46 -5.04
N ILE A 215 22.55 19.89 -4.96
CA ILE A 215 21.30 20.66 -4.85
C ILE A 215 20.81 20.80 -3.40
N TRP A 216 21.50 20.18 -2.45
CA TRP A 216 21.15 20.25 -1.04
C TRP A 216 21.46 21.62 -0.44
N ASP A 217 20.61 22.02 0.51
CA ASP A 217 20.92 23.15 1.38
C ASP A 217 22.04 22.80 2.37
N GLU A 218 22.60 23.82 3.02
CA GLU A 218 23.70 23.62 3.97
C GLU A 218 23.28 22.80 5.19
N SER A 219 22.02 22.89 5.64
CA SER A 219 21.55 22.14 6.82
C SER A 219 21.49 20.63 6.54
N GLN A 220 21.10 20.25 5.33
CA GLN A 220 21.10 18.86 4.86
C GLN A 220 22.54 18.31 4.76
N LYS A 221 23.46 19.10 4.22
CA LYS A 221 24.89 18.71 4.13
C LYS A 221 25.51 18.55 5.51
N ASP A 222 25.27 19.50 6.40
CA ASP A 222 25.75 19.47 7.78
C ASP A 222 25.21 18.26 8.53
N LEU A 223 23.93 17.93 8.35
CA LEU A 223 23.33 16.73 8.95
C LEU A 223 24.00 15.45 8.44
N VAL A 224 24.19 15.31 7.13
CA VAL A 224 24.83 14.11 6.56
C VAL A 224 26.31 14.03 6.96
N ALA A 225 27.01 15.17 7.04
CA ALA A 225 28.38 15.22 7.56
C ALA A 225 28.42 14.77 9.02
N TYR A 226 27.52 15.29 9.86
CA TYR A 226 27.34 14.88 11.25
C TYR A 226 27.06 13.37 11.38
N LEU A 227 26.22 12.80 10.52
CA LEU A 227 25.90 11.37 10.55
C LEU A 227 27.04 10.47 10.05
N LYS A 228 28.13 11.02 9.50
CA LYS A 228 29.30 10.26 9.01
C LYS A 228 30.52 10.37 9.90
N GLU A 229 30.45 11.20 10.94
CA GLU A 229 31.54 11.35 11.90
C GLU A 229 31.70 10.06 12.72
N ASP A 230 32.95 9.59 12.83
CA ASP A 230 33.28 8.42 13.66
C ASP A 230 33.13 8.76 15.14
N ASP A 231 31.95 8.46 15.69
CA ASP A 231 31.62 8.64 17.09
C ASP A 231 30.76 7.46 17.59
N SER A 232 31.45 6.38 17.94
CA SER A 232 30.83 5.20 18.54
C SER A 232 30.05 5.47 19.84
N ALA A 233 30.28 6.60 20.53
CA ALA A 233 29.62 6.91 21.80
C ALA A 233 28.19 7.44 21.63
N SER A 234 27.89 8.11 20.51
CA SER A 234 26.54 8.64 20.24
C SER A 234 25.59 7.62 19.64
N GLY A 235 26.09 6.50 19.12
CA GLY A 235 25.25 5.46 18.50
C GLY A 235 24.53 5.93 17.24
N ARG A 236 24.98 7.05 16.65
CA ARG A 236 24.56 7.51 15.33
C ARG A 236 25.17 6.60 14.24
N PRO A 237 24.63 6.63 13.01
CA PRO A 237 25.11 5.81 11.89
C PRO A 237 26.61 5.93 11.63
#